data_AF-A0A150ADA3-F1
#
_entry.id   AF-A0A150ADA3-F1
#
_cell.length_a   1.000
_cell.length_b   1.000
_cell.length_c   1.000
_cell.angle_alpha   90.00
_cell.angle_beta   90.00
_cell.angle_gamma   90.00
#
_symmetry.space_group_name_H-M   'P 1'
#
loop_
_entity.id
_entity.type
_entity.pdbx_description
1 polymer ?
#
loop_
_entity_poly.entity_id
_entity_poly.type
_entity_poly.pdbx_seq_one_letter_code
_entity_poly.pdbx_strand_id
1 'polypeptide(L)'
;MDSDKLGELSSYFHSDQDRIEFLYHAFSHTDNKSSLVNTDFHFEDEALQEVFVAFLSNMHQNISDGLNTTEQEIVEYQKTIKTDEDLGDYDVKVVYVPEYRGRIGYEKPMSSSDFFNVQRAIQLESISSEKVEAFINQVEGKGITVHQLDGILSLYNYENDKMKVFTNAIDKVYDLDNLSLVRNHFVNLFHKKEIDRITHYELDKYMTDQVKNGEHIEFQHY
;
A
#
# COMPACT_ATOMS: atom_id res chain seq x y z
N MET A 1 -15.98 5.61 19.15
CA MET A 1 -17.01 4.55 19.30
C MET A 1 -16.40 3.33 19.99
N ASP A 2 -17.18 2.58 20.78
CA ASP A 2 -16.70 1.38 21.49
C ASP A 2 -16.80 0.12 20.61
N SER A 3 -15.93 -0.86 20.85
CA SER A 3 -15.76 -2.06 20.02
C SER A 3 -17.01 -2.94 20.00
N ASP A 4 -17.68 -3.09 21.15
CA ASP A 4 -18.89 -3.92 21.25
C ASP A 4 -20.04 -3.32 20.45
N LYS A 5 -20.14 -1.98 20.47
CA LYS A 5 -21.12 -1.24 19.68
C LYS A 5 -20.81 -1.28 18.18
N LEU A 6 -19.54 -1.41 17.82
CA LEU A 6 -19.12 -1.57 16.44
C LEU A 6 -19.51 -2.95 15.87
N GLY A 7 -19.31 -4.02 16.64
CA GLY A 7 -19.77 -5.37 16.28
C GLY A 7 -21.30 -5.45 16.17
N GLU A 8 -22.02 -4.82 17.11
CA GLU A 8 -23.49 -4.72 17.01
C GLU A 8 -23.91 -3.98 15.73
N LEU A 9 -23.25 -2.88 15.38
CA LEU A 9 -23.58 -2.13 14.17
C LEU A 9 -23.25 -2.90 12.88
N SER A 10 -22.20 -3.72 12.89
CA SER A 10 -21.83 -4.54 11.74
C SER A 10 -22.88 -5.64 11.47
N SER A 11 -23.61 -6.09 12.49
CA SER A 11 -24.69 -7.07 12.35
C SER A 11 -25.88 -6.60 11.49
N TYR A 12 -26.09 -5.28 11.36
CA TYR A 12 -27.20 -4.74 10.54
C TYR A 12 -26.94 -4.81 9.03
N PHE A 13 -25.70 -5.12 8.63
CA PHE A 13 -25.34 -5.29 7.22
C PHE A 13 -25.63 -6.72 6.77
N HIS A 14 -26.33 -6.82 5.63
CA HIS A 14 -26.78 -8.10 5.08
C HIS A 14 -25.72 -8.78 4.22
N SER A 15 -24.68 -8.06 3.77
CA SER A 15 -23.57 -8.61 3.02
C SER A 15 -22.25 -8.33 3.72
N ASP A 16 -21.33 -9.29 3.64
CA ASP A 16 -19.98 -9.18 4.20
C ASP A 16 -19.17 -8.07 3.54
N GLN A 17 -19.48 -7.75 2.27
CA GLN A 17 -18.87 -6.65 1.53
C GLN A 17 -19.31 -5.29 2.10
N ASP A 18 -20.59 -5.07 2.35
CA ASP A 18 -21.04 -3.82 2.97
C ASP A 18 -20.51 -3.73 4.42
N ARG A 19 -20.38 -4.88 5.08
CA ARG A 19 -19.85 -4.98 6.43
C ARG A 19 -18.38 -4.58 6.49
N ILE A 20 -17.54 -5.07 5.58
CA ILE A 20 -16.11 -4.72 5.55
C ILE A 20 -15.90 -3.24 5.21
N GLU A 21 -16.69 -2.69 4.29
CA GLU A 21 -16.65 -1.26 3.93
C GLU A 21 -17.04 -0.37 5.12
N PHE A 22 -18.13 -0.73 5.83
CA PHE A 22 -18.52 -0.07 7.06
C PHE A 22 -17.41 -0.14 8.13
N LEU A 23 -16.83 -1.32 8.33
CA LEU A 23 -15.84 -1.55 9.37
C LEU A 23 -14.52 -0.81 9.09
N TYR A 24 -14.08 -0.72 7.84
CA TYR A 24 -12.93 0.12 7.47
C TYR A 24 -13.19 1.60 7.75
N HIS A 25 -14.39 2.09 7.43
CA HIS A 25 -14.77 3.47 7.71
C HIS A 25 -14.91 3.75 9.21
N ALA A 26 -15.48 2.82 9.98
CA ALA A 26 -15.74 2.98 11.40
C ALA A 26 -14.49 2.75 12.27
N PHE A 27 -13.51 1.98 11.80
CA PHE A 27 -12.22 1.77 12.46
C PHE A 27 -11.49 3.08 12.77
N SER A 28 -11.49 4.04 11.83
CA SER A 28 -10.83 5.35 12.00
C SER A 28 -11.50 6.21 13.10
N HIS A 29 -12.72 5.87 13.49
CA HIS A 29 -13.54 6.56 14.48
C HIS A 29 -13.75 5.75 15.79
N THR A 30 -12.99 4.66 15.96
CA THR A 30 -13.03 3.81 17.16
C THR A 30 -11.93 4.24 18.12
N ASP A 31 -12.31 4.50 19.37
CA ASP A 31 -11.40 5.03 20.40
C ASP A 31 -10.55 3.91 21.01
N ASN A 32 -11.14 2.73 21.21
CA ASN A 32 -10.49 1.56 21.77
C ASN A 32 -10.21 0.51 20.69
N LYS A 33 -9.10 0.68 19.96
CA LYS A 33 -8.74 -0.20 18.84
C LYS A 33 -8.18 -1.55 19.28
N SER A 34 -7.72 -1.66 20.53
CA SER A 34 -7.16 -2.90 21.07
C SER A 34 -8.22 -3.96 21.37
N SER A 35 -9.44 -3.55 21.71
CA SER A 35 -10.56 -4.46 21.94
C SER A 35 -11.19 -5.00 20.65
N LEU A 36 -10.91 -4.38 19.49
CA LEU A 36 -11.45 -4.77 18.19
C LEU A 36 -11.00 -6.16 17.73
N VAL A 37 -9.80 -6.59 18.11
CA VAL A 37 -9.25 -7.91 17.70
C VAL A 37 -10.10 -9.06 18.26
N ASN A 38 -10.81 -8.83 19.36
CA ASN A 38 -11.66 -9.81 20.02
C ASN A 38 -13.16 -9.58 19.77
N THR A 39 -13.51 -8.63 18.91
CA THR A 39 -14.91 -8.31 18.58
C THR A 39 -15.42 -9.25 17.50
N ASP A 40 -16.60 -9.83 17.72
CA ASP A 40 -17.33 -10.54 16.67
C ASP A 40 -17.96 -9.51 15.73
N PHE A 41 -17.59 -9.59 14.45
CA PHE A 41 -18.10 -8.73 13.40
C PHE A 41 -19.17 -9.41 12.55
N HIS A 42 -19.57 -10.64 12.85
CA HIS A 42 -20.64 -11.36 12.16
C HIS A 42 -20.42 -11.62 10.66
N PHE A 43 -19.18 -11.79 10.23
CA PHE A 43 -18.87 -12.27 8.87
C PHE A 43 -19.43 -13.69 8.66
N GLU A 44 -20.03 -13.92 7.49
CA GLU A 44 -20.45 -15.25 7.02
C GLU A 44 -19.31 -15.93 6.23
N ASP A 45 -18.46 -15.13 5.59
CA ASP A 45 -17.29 -15.54 4.81
C ASP A 45 -16.02 -15.43 5.67
N GLU A 46 -15.46 -16.59 6.02
CA GLU A 46 -14.22 -16.72 6.80
C GLU A 46 -13.03 -16.01 6.12
N ALA A 47 -12.97 -15.96 4.78
CA ALA A 47 -11.86 -15.29 4.08
C ALA A 47 -11.92 -13.77 4.23
N LEU A 48 -13.12 -13.18 4.19
CA LEU A 48 -13.30 -11.74 4.41
C LEU A 48 -13.06 -11.37 5.88
N GLN A 49 -13.44 -12.26 6.80
CA GLN A 49 -13.10 -12.13 8.20
C GLN A 49 -11.58 -12.14 8.41
N GLU A 50 -10.86 -13.10 7.82
CA GLU A 50 -9.40 -13.19 7.91
C GLU A 50 -8.73 -11.93 7.35
N VAL A 51 -9.20 -11.41 6.22
CA VAL A 51 -8.70 -10.15 5.64
C VAL A 51 -8.86 -8.98 6.61
N PHE A 52 -10.02 -8.86 7.24
CA PHE A 52 -10.28 -7.78 8.20
C PHE A 52 -9.50 -7.95 9.51
N VAL A 53 -9.39 -9.16 10.03
CA VAL A 53 -8.59 -9.47 11.23
C VAL A 53 -7.09 -9.26 10.98
N ALA A 54 -6.60 -9.60 9.79
CA ALA A 54 -5.23 -9.31 9.37
C ALA A 54 -4.98 -7.80 9.31
N PHE A 55 -5.94 -7.02 8.80
CA PHE A 55 -5.91 -5.56 8.85
C PHE A 55 -5.84 -5.05 10.30
N LEU A 56 -6.71 -5.51 11.20
CA LEU A 56 -6.70 -5.11 12.61
C LEU A 56 -5.39 -5.47 13.32
N SER A 57 -4.86 -6.67 13.08
CA SER A 57 -3.63 -7.17 13.70
C SER A 57 -2.41 -6.37 13.25
N ASN A 58 -2.30 -6.05 11.96
CA ASN A 58 -1.26 -5.17 11.42
C ASN A 58 -1.35 -3.78 12.04
N MET A 59 -2.56 -3.26 12.26
CA MET A 59 -2.76 -1.96 12.88
C MET A 59 -2.49 -1.97 14.39
N HIS A 60 -2.74 -3.09 15.08
CA HIS A 60 -2.55 -3.23 16.53
C HIS A 60 -1.07 -3.36 16.93
N GLN A 61 -0.28 -4.14 16.17
CA GLN A 61 1.18 -4.23 16.37
C GLN A 61 1.86 -2.87 16.26
N ASN A 62 1.43 -2.03 15.30
CA ASN A 62 1.97 -0.69 15.10
C ASN A 62 1.52 0.37 16.13
N ILE A 63 0.49 0.10 16.95
CA ILE A 63 0.06 0.98 18.06
C ILE A 63 0.72 0.55 19.38
N SER A 64 0.93 -0.76 19.59
CA SER A 64 1.62 -1.29 20.77
C SER A 64 3.11 -0.91 20.79
N ASP A 65 3.77 -0.95 19.63
CA ASP A 65 5.19 -0.63 19.50
C ASP A 65 5.50 0.88 19.62
N GLY A 66 4.46 1.73 19.58
CA GLY A 66 4.59 3.18 19.69
C GLY A 66 4.57 3.74 21.12
N LEU A 67 4.31 2.93 22.15
CA LEU A 67 4.04 3.43 23.51
C LEU A 67 4.75 2.72 24.68
N ASN A 68 5.52 1.65 24.47
CA ASN A 68 6.20 0.94 25.58
C ASN A 68 7.59 0.37 25.22
N THR A 69 8.53 1.20 24.77
CA THR A 69 9.94 0.81 24.78
C THR A 69 10.62 1.43 25.99
N THR A 70 10.54 0.75 27.14
CA THR A 70 11.31 1.11 28.34
C THR A 70 12.80 0.97 28.05
N GLU A 71 13.57 2.01 28.37
CA GLU A 71 15.01 2.21 28.06
C GLU A 71 15.98 1.08 28.44
N GLN A 72 15.51 0.04 29.16
CA GLN A 72 16.37 -1.03 29.65
C GLN A 72 16.65 -2.12 28.59
N GLU A 73 15.78 -2.34 27.60
CA GLU A 73 16.05 -3.29 26.50
C GLU A 73 16.96 -2.70 25.41
N ILE A 74 17.00 -1.36 25.29
CA ILE A 74 17.93 -0.65 24.39
C ILE A 74 19.39 -0.81 24.87
N VAL A 75 19.62 -0.88 26.18
CA VAL A 75 20.97 -1.02 26.75
C VAL A 75 21.55 -2.43 26.52
N GLU A 76 20.71 -3.46 26.47
CA GLU A 76 21.15 -4.84 26.22
C GLU A 76 21.43 -5.08 24.73
N TYR A 77 20.63 -4.48 23.84
CA TYR A 77 20.87 -4.45 22.39
C TYR A 77 22.11 -3.62 21.99
N GLN A 78 22.44 -2.56 22.74
CA GLN A 78 23.65 -1.75 22.49
C GLN A 78 24.94 -2.39 23.02
N LYS A 79 24.84 -3.35 23.94
CA LYS A 79 26.01 -4.01 24.52
C LYS A 79 26.57 -5.12 23.61
N THR A 80 25.73 -5.71 22.77
CA THR A 80 26.13 -6.67 21.72
C THR A 80 26.77 -6.02 20.50
N ILE A 81 26.71 -4.69 20.35
CA ILE A 81 27.25 -3.96 19.18
C ILE A 81 28.71 -3.51 19.35
N LYS A 82 29.31 -3.64 20.55
CA LYS A 82 30.67 -3.09 20.82
C LYS A 82 31.86 -4.05 20.68
N THR A 83 31.68 -5.22 20.09
CA THR A 83 32.81 -6.10 19.74
C THR A 83 32.43 -6.96 18.56
N ASP A 84 32.60 -6.42 17.35
CA ASP A 84 33.59 -6.95 16.42
C ASP A 84 33.63 -6.10 15.15
N GLU A 85 34.85 -5.75 14.76
CA GLU A 85 35.21 -5.06 13.53
C GLU A 85 35.01 -6.03 12.35
N ASP A 86 33.85 -6.02 11.70
CA ASP A 86 33.76 -6.31 10.26
C ASP A 86 32.42 -5.79 9.69
N LEU A 87 32.51 -4.74 8.87
CA LEU A 87 31.37 -4.11 8.21
C LEU A 87 30.94 -4.96 7.02
N GLY A 88 30.05 -5.92 7.27
CA GLY A 88 29.26 -6.62 6.26
C GLY A 88 27.91 -5.95 6.03
N ASP A 89 27.63 -5.64 4.77
CA ASP A 89 26.39 -5.16 4.17
C ASP A 89 25.11 -5.70 4.85
N TYR A 90 24.27 -4.82 5.41
CA TYR A 90 22.97 -5.21 5.97
C TYR A 90 21.87 -4.85 4.98
N ASP A 91 21.44 -5.89 4.26
CA ASP A 91 20.41 -5.86 3.23
C ASP A 91 19.03 -5.52 3.82
N VAL A 92 18.45 -4.40 3.39
CA VAL A 92 17.06 -4.02 3.70
C VAL A 92 16.15 -4.82 2.77
N LYS A 93 15.37 -5.76 3.31
CA LYS A 93 14.47 -6.65 2.54
C LYS A 93 13.44 -5.86 1.70
N VAL A 94 13.73 -5.73 0.41
CA VAL A 94 12.82 -5.21 -0.62
C VAL A 94 11.88 -6.34 -1.03
N VAL A 95 10.57 -6.12 -1.03
CA VAL A 95 9.62 -7.11 -1.57
C VAL A 95 9.64 -6.99 -3.10
N TYR A 96 10.48 -7.80 -3.74
CA TYR A 96 10.39 -8.09 -5.16
C TYR A 96 9.07 -8.83 -5.43
N VAL A 97 8.45 -8.64 -6.60
CA VAL A 97 7.60 -9.70 -7.17
C VAL A 97 8.59 -10.71 -7.71
N PRO A 98 8.86 -11.84 -7.01
CA PRO A 98 9.84 -12.80 -7.49
C PRO A 98 9.39 -13.24 -8.89
N GLU A 99 10.32 -13.23 -9.85
CA GLU A 99 10.10 -13.72 -11.22
C GLU A 99 9.31 -12.81 -12.19
N TYR A 100 9.10 -11.52 -11.91
CA TYR A 100 8.54 -10.63 -12.94
C TYR A 100 9.50 -10.48 -14.14
N ARG A 101 9.07 -10.94 -15.31
CA ARG A 101 9.83 -10.91 -16.58
C ARG A 101 9.27 -9.95 -17.63
N GLY A 102 8.30 -9.12 -17.23
CA GLY A 102 7.68 -8.14 -18.12
C GLY A 102 8.53 -6.89 -18.30
N ARG A 103 7.95 -5.89 -18.95
CA ARG A 103 8.56 -4.56 -19.10
C ARG A 103 8.70 -3.88 -17.74
N ILE A 104 9.90 -3.41 -17.44
CA ILE A 104 10.24 -2.70 -16.21
C ILE A 104 10.33 -1.20 -16.47
N GLY A 105 9.60 -0.40 -15.70
CA GLY A 105 9.52 1.04 -15.84
C GLY A 105 10.44 1.82 -14.90
N TYR A 106 10.20 1.72 -13.59
CA TYR A 106 11.10 2.24 -12.56
C TYR A 106 12.03 1.14 -12.04
N GLU A 107 13.24 1.47 -11.61
CA GLU A 107 14.27 0.47 -11.27
C GLU A 107 13.90 -0.36 -10.03
N LYS A 108 13.33 0.29 -9.01
CA LYS A 108 13.05 -0.34 -7.72
C LYS A 108 11.69 0.09 -7.15
N PRO A 109 10.78 -0.84 -6.84
CA PRO A 109 9.52 -0.49 -6.19
C PRO A 109 9.76 -0.09 -4.73
N MET A 110 8.87 0.75 -4.21
CA MET A 110 8.85 1.13 -2.81
C MET A 110 8.58 -0.08 -1.91
N SER A 111 9.16 -0.04 -0.71
CA SER A 111 8.90 -1.04 0.31
C SER A 111 7.44 -1.02 0.78
N SER A 112 6.98 -2.10 1.41
CA SER A 112 5.65 -2.13 2.04
C SER A 112 5.50 -1.05 3.13
N SER A 113 6.57 -0.72 3.85
CA SER A 113 6.57 0.34 4.86
C SER A 113 6.41 1.72 4.24
N ASP A 114 7.14 2.02 3.16
CA ASP A 114 6.97 3.25 2.40
C ASP A 114 5.57 3.38 1.83
N PHE A 115 5.05 2.29 1.26
CA PHE A 115 3.69 2.25 0.74
C PHE A 115 2.64 2.57 1.81
N PHE A 116 2.77 1.98 2.99
CA PHE A 116 1.89 2.29 4.12
C PHE A 116 1.98 3.77 4.53
N ASN A 117 3.18 4.34 4.57
CA ASN A 117 3.38 5.75 4.89
C ASN A 117 2.70 6.67 3.87
N VAL A 118 2.75 6.33 2.58
CA VAL A 118 2.04 7.04 1.51
C VAL A 118 0.53 6.97 1.74
N GLN A 119 -0.03 5.78 1.98
CA GLN A 119 -1.47 5.61 2.23
C GLN A 119 -1.94 6.42 3.44
N ARG A 120 -1.16 6.37 4.54
CA ARG A 120 -1.45 7.15 5.76
C ARG A 120 -1.44 8.65 5.48
N ALA A 121 -0.45 9.16 4.78
CA ALA A 121 -0.37 10.58 4.43
C ALA A 121 -1.60 11.03 3.62
N ILE A 122 -2.02 10.24 2.63
CA ILE A 122 -3.22 10.52 1.83
C ILE A 122 -4.49 10.48 2.70
N GLN A 123 -4.61 9.51 3.61
CA GLN A 123 -5.80 9.37 4.46
C GLN A 123 -5.94 10.46 5.53
N LEU A 124 -4.84 11.10 5.92
CA LEU A 124 -4.86 12.22 6.87
C LEU A 124 -5.43 13.51 6.24
N GLU A 125 -5.35 13.65 4.92
CA GLU A 125 -5.91 14.79 4.21
C GLU A 125 -7.43 14.66 4.04
N SER A 126 -8.15 15.74 4.32
CA SER A 126 -9.62 15.76 4.21
C SER A 126 -10.11 16.26 2.85
N ILE A 127 -9.29 17.06 2.16
CA ILE A 127 -9.62 17.67 0.87
C ILE A 127 -8.98 16.89 -0.27
N SER A 128 -9.76 16.63 -1.33
CA SER A 128 -9.31 15.77 -2.44
C SER A 128 -8.06 16.30 -3.16
N SER A 129 -7.91 17.62 -3.30
CA SER A 129 -6.68 18.20 -3.88
C SER A 129 -5.46 17.98 -2.99
N GLU A 130 -5.61 18.15 -1.67
CA GLU A 130 -4.54 17.91 -0.68
C GLU A 130 -4.13 16.43 -0.68
N LYS A 131 -5.09 15.50 -0.83
CA LYS A 131 -4.80 14.07 -1.02
C LYS A 131 -3.92 13.79 -2.24
N VAL A 132 -4.16 14.49 -3.36
CA VAL A 132 -3.34 14.34 -4.57
C VAL A 132 -1.93 14.90 -4.33
N GLU A 133 -1.81 16.06 -3.68
CA GLU A 133 -0.52 16.66 -3.33
C GLU A 133 0.28 15.79 -2.34
N ALA A 134 -0.39 15.25 -1.32
CA ALA A 134 0.21 14.32 -0.37
C ALA A 134 0.76 13.07 -1.09
N PHE A 135 0.00 12.49 -2.02
CA PHE A 135 0.51 11.41 -2.86
C PHE A 135 1.78 11.82 -3.62
N ILE A 136 1.72 12.91 -4.40
CA ILE A 136 2.84 13.37 -5.23
C ILE A 136 4.10 13.56 -4.39
N ASN A 137 3.99 14.23 -3.24
CA ASN A 137 5.12 14.51 -2.36
C ASN A 137 5.72 13.23 -1.73
N GLN A 138 4.89 12.23 -1.42
CA GLN A 138 5.35 11.02 -0.72
C GLN A 138 6.01 9.99 -1.65
N VAL A 139 5.68 10.03 -2.94
CA VAL A 139 6.21 9.08 -3.94
C VAL A 139 7.38 9.64 -4.74
N GLU A 140 7.80 10.87 -4.47
CA GLU A 140 8.95 11.48 -5.13
C GLU A 140 10.22 10.64 -4.93
N GLY A 141 10.87 10.28 -6.04
CA GLY A 141 12.06 9.42 -6.03
C GLY A 141 11.81 7.96 -5.60
N LYS A 142 10.55 7.50 -5.55
CA LYS A 142 10.19 6.13 -5.18
C LYS A 142 9.44 5.46 -6.33
N GLY A 143 9.84 4.22 -6.65
CA GLY A 143 9.07 3.40 -7.59
C GLY A 143 7.82 2.83 -6.94
N ILE A 144 6.84 2.45 -7.74
CA ILE A 144 5.54 1.93 -7.29
C ILE A 144 5.21 0.68 -8.12
N THR A 145 4.74 -0.39 -7.51
CA THR A 145 4.13 -1.50 -8.27
C THR A 145 2.71 -1.14 -8.69
N VAL A 146 2.18 -1.77 -9.73
CA VAL A 146 0.79 -1.60 -10.14
C VAL A 146 -0.17 -1.99 -9.01
N HIS A 147 0.16 -3.00 -8.21
CA HIS A 147 -0.64 -3.37 -7.04
C HIS A 147 -0.68 -2.25 -5.98
N GLN A 148 0.46 -1.60 -5.73
CA GLN A 148 0.50 -0.43 -4.84
C GLN A 148 -0.28 0.74 -5.43
N LEU A 149 -0.14 1.01 -6.73
CA LEU A 149 -0.91 2.05 -7.41
C LEU A 149 -2.43 1.77 -7.34
N ASP A 150 -2.85 0.51 -7.51
CA ASP A 150 -4.22 0.05 -7.35
C ASP A 150 -4.76 0.37 -5.93
N GLY A 151 -3.97 0.04 -4.91
CA GLY A 151 -4.29 0.35 -3.51
C GLY A 151 -4.25 1.84 -3.15
N ILE A 152 -3.56 2.69 -3.93
CA ILE A 152 -3.61 4.15 -3.79
C ILE A 152 -4.84 4.71 -4.49
N LEU A 153 -5.17 4.24 -5.70
CA LEU A 153 -6.32 4.73 -6.48
C LEU A 153 -7.66 4.44 -5.77
N SER A 154 -7.73 3.39 -4.96
CA SER A 154 -8.91 3.09 -4.13
C SER A 154 -9.17 4.12 -3.02
N LEU A 155 -8.19 4.96 -2.66
CA LEU A 155 -8.33 6.00 -1.63
C LEU A 155 -9.02 7.27 -2.15
N TYR A 156 -9.30 7.35 -3.46
CA TYR A 156 -9.90 8.51 -4.10
C TYR A 156 -11.31 8.20 -4.59
N ASN A 157 -12.26 9.09 -4.30
CA ASN A 157 -13.65 8.94 -4.72
C ASN A 157 -13.90 9.48 -6.13
N TYR A 158 -13.17 10.52 -6.54
CA TYR A 158 -13.40 11.21 -7.81
C TYR A 158 -12.45 10.72 -8.90
N GLU A 159 -13.00 10.33 -10.05
CA GLU A 159 -12.20 9.82 -11.17
C GLU A 159 -11.16 10.81 -11.70
N ASN A 160 -11.45 12.11 -11.64
CA ASN A 160 -10.49 13.13 -12.06
C ASN A 160 -9.25 13.12 -11.17
N ASP A 161 -9.39 12.86 -9.88
CA ASP A 161 -8.26 12.82 -8.96
C ASP A 161 -7.51 11.50 -9.10
N LYS A 162 -8.21 10.37 -9.29
CA LYS A 162 -7.60 9.10 -9.71
C LYS A 162 -6.76 9.27 -10.97
N MET A 163 -7.24 10.01 -11.96
CA MET A 163 -6.52 10.25 -13.21
C MET A 163 -5.27 11.12 -12.99
N LYS A 164 -5.35 12.14 -12.12
CA LYS A 164 -4.16 12.93 -11.73
C LYS A 164 -3.12 12.05 -11.06
N VAL A 165 -3.52 11.21 -10.10
CA VAL A 165 -2.64 10.26 -9.42
C VAL A 165 -2.00 9.32 -10.42
N PHE A 166 -2.79 8.65 -11.26
CA PHE A 166 -2.30 7.76 -12.32
C PHE A 166 -1.27 8.44 -13.22
N THR A 167 -1.58 9.65 -13.72
CA THR A 167 -0.69 10.40 -14.60
C THR A 167 0.62 10.80 -13.93
N ASN A 168 0.61 11.07 -12.63
CA ASN A 168 1.82 11.39 -11.84
C ASN A 168 2.59 10.13 -11.37
N ALA A 169 1.96 8.96 -11.44
CA ALA A 169 2.55 7.70 -11.01
C ALA A 169 3.22 6.92 -12.13
N ILE A 170 2.77 7.07 -13.37
CA ILE A 170 3.09 6.15 -14.47
C ILE A 170 4.59 6.05 -14.78
N ASP A 171 5.33 7.15 -14.66
CA ASP A 171 6.78 7.21 -14.81
C ASP A 171 7.54 6.56 -13.65
N LYS A 172 6.83 6.25 -12.56
CA LYS A 172 7.35 5.59 -11.35
C LYS A 172 6.90 4.13 -11.26
N VAL A 173 6.14 3.62 -12.23
CA VAL A 173 5.64 2.24 -12.18
C VAL A 173 6.74 1.23 -12.49
N TYR A 174 6.94 0.25 -11.61
CA TYR A 174 7.89 -0.85 -11.78
C TYR A 174 7.41 -1.86 -12.84
N ASP A 175 6.23 -2.46 -12.67
CA ASP A 175 5.70 -3.58 -13.45
C ASP A 175 4.69 -3.12 -14.53
N LEU A 176 5.22 -2.47 -15.57
CA LEU A 176 4.43 -1.79 -16.61
C LEU A 176 3.41 -2.68 -17.34
N ASP A 177 3.67 -3.98 -17.52
CA ASP A 177 2.74 -4.87 -18.23
C ASP A 177 1.44 -5.09 -17.46
N ASN A 178 1.47 -4.91 -16.13
CA ASN A 178 0.30 -5.04 -15.29
C ASN A 178 -0.57 -3.77 -15.30
N LEU A 179 -0.12 -2.66 -15.90
CA LEU A 179 -0.76 -1.35 -15.79
C LEU A 179 -2.23 -1.35 -16.26
N SER A 180 -2.63 -2.30 -17.09
CA SER A 180 -4.05 -2.49 -17.47
C SER A 180 -4.98 -2.80 -16.30
N LEU A 181 -4.47 -3.32 -15.17
CA LEU A 181 -5.26 -3.65 -13.98
C LEU A 181 -5.91 -2.41 -13.33
N VAL A 182 -5.22 -1.26 -13.36
CA VAL A 182 -5.73 -0.01 -12.75
C VAL A 182 -6.96 0.54 -13.47
N ARG A 183 -7.23 0.07 -14.69
CA ARG A 183 -8.41 0.44 -15.50
C ARG A 183 -9.73 0.20 -14.77
N ASN A 184 -9.76 -0.77 -13.84
CA ASN A 184 -10.96 -1.13 -13.08
C ASN A 184 -11.41 -0.01 -12.11
N HIS A 185 -10.52 0.94 -11.78
CA HIS A 185 -10.84 2.08 -10.94
C HIS A 185 -11.67 3.17 -11.62
N PHE A 186 -11.83 3.07 -12.94
CA PHE A 186 -12.49 4.06 -13.76
C PHE A 186 -13.79 3.48 -14.31
N VAL A 187 -14.79 4.34 -14.46
CA VAL A 187 -16.05 4.11 -15.18
C VAL A 187 -16.12 4.99 -16.43
N ASN A 188 -15.54 6.20 -16.39
CA ASN A 188 -15.52 7.13 -17.50
C ASN A 188 -14.75 6.57 -18.71
N LEU A 189 -15.42 6.55 -19.86
CA LEU A 189 -14.89 6.00 -21.10
C LEU A 189 -13.67 6.76 -21.64
N PHE A 190 -13.56 8.07 -21.40
CA PHE A 190 -12.39 8.84 -21.80
C PHE A 190 -11.16 8.43 -20.99
N HIS A 191 -11.30 8.28 -19.67
CA HIS A 191 -10.23 7.80 -18.79
C HIS A 191 -9.80 6.38 -19.14
N LYS A 192 -10.75 5.48 -19.39
CA LYS A 192 -10.44 4.11 -19.85
C LYS A 192 -9.69 4.11 -21.17
N LYS A 193 -10.13 4.91 -22.14
CA LYS A 193 -9.45 5.02 -23.44
C LYS A 193 -8.05 5.58 -23.32
N GLU A 194 -7.81 6.51 -22.40
CA GLU A 194 -6.47 7.04 -22.14
C GLU A 194 -5.55 5.96 -21.56
N ILE A 195 -6.01 5.21 -20.55
CA ILE A 195 -5.27 4.07 -20.00
C ILE A 195 -5.03 3.00 -21.08
N ASP A 196 -6.05 2.67 -21.87
CA ASP A 196 -5.94 1.72 -22.98
C ASP A 196 -4.92 2.22 -24.02
N ARG A 197 -4.92 3.52 -24.36
CA ARG A 197 -3.92 4.11 -25.27
C ARG A 197 -2.51 3.93 -24.73
N ILE A 198 -2.30 4.27 -23.47
CA ILE A 198 -0.97 4.20 -22.87
C ILE A 198 -0.48 2.75 -22.80
N THR A 199 -1.31 1.85 -22.29
CA THR A 199 -0.98 0.41 -22.14
C THR A 199 -0.70 -0.28 -23.48
N HIS A 200 -1.32 0.14 -24.59
CA HIS A 200 -1.13 -0.50 -25.89
C HIS A 200 -0.05 0.15 -26.75
N TYR A 201 0.15 1.47 -26.64
CA TYR A 201 0.97 2.22 -27.62
C TYR A 201 2.12 3.00 -27.00
N GLU A 202 2.12 3.23 -25.69
CA GLU A 202 3.04 4.19 -25.06
C GLU A 202 3.87 3.63 -23.91
N LEU A 203 3.68 2.36 -23.52
CA LEU A 203 4.42 1.75 -22.41
C LEU A 203 5.95 1.85 -22.56
N ASP A 204 6.46 1.71 -23.78
CA ASP A 204 7.91 1.77 -24.04
C ASP A 204 8.53 3.14 -23.71
N LYS A 205 7.71 4.21 -23.65
CA LYS A 205 8.15 5.54 -23.20
C LYS A 205 8.52 5.56 -21.72
N TYR A 206 7.97 4.65 -20.93
CA TYR A 206 8.13 4.59 -19.49
C TYR A 206 9.12 3.51 -19.05
N MET A 207 9.65 2.69 -19.97
CA MET A 207 10.64 1.66 -19.66
C MET A 207 12.01 2.26 -19.29
N THR A 208 12.68 1.65 -18.30
CA THR A 208 14.09 1.97 -17.96
C THR A 208 15.02 1.74 -19.16
N ASP A 209 16.12 2.49 -19.22
CA ASP A 209 17.14 2.32 -20.25
C ASP A 209 17.96 1.03 -20.08
N GLN A 210 18.08 0.49 -18.86
CA GLN A 210 18.81 -0.75 -18.59
C GLN A 210 18.17 -1.95 -19.31
N VAL A 211 16.84 -2.01 -19.39
CA VAL A 211 16.12 -3.04 -20.15
C VAL A 211 16.14 -2.76 -21.65
N LYS A 212 16.16 -1.49 -22.07
CA LYS A 212 16.25 -1.11 -23.50
C LYS A 212 17.60 -1.47 -24.14
N ASN A 213 18.68 -1.48 -23.36
CA ASN A 213 20.04 -1.78 -23.83
C ASN A 213 20.45 -3.25 -23.66
N GLY A 214 19.57 -4.12 -23.17
CA GLY A 214 19.86 -5.54 -22.97
C GLY A 214 20.84 -5.82 -21.83
N GLU A 215 21.04 -4.87 -20.91
CA GLU A 215 21.81 -5.10 -19.69
C GLU A 215 21.00 -5.99 -18.76
N HIS A 216 21.58 -7.13 -18.39
CA HIS A 216 20.97 -8.08 -17.47
C HIS A 216 20.88 -7.41 -16.10
N ILE A 217 19.66 -7.25 -15.57
CA ILE A 217 19.46 -6.96 -14.16
C ILE A 217 19.89 -8.22 -13.41
N GLU A 218 21.03 -8.17 -12.72
CA GLU A 218 21.47 -9.25 -11.84
C GLU A 218 20.52 -9.30 -10.64
N PHE A 219 19.70 -10.34 -10.58
CA PHE A 219 18.90 -10.65 -9.41
C PHE A 219 19.80 -11.36 -8.40
N GLN A 220 20.10 -10.71 -7.29
CA GLN A 220 20.72 -11.41 -6.16
C GLN A 220 19.72 -12.43 -5.61
N HIS A 221 20.02 -13.72 -5.80
CA HIS A 221 19.31 -14.82 -5.16
C HIS A 221 19.87 -15.01 -3.75
N TYR A 222 19.01 -14.86 -2.75
CA TYR A 222 19.28 -15.18 -1.35
C TYR A 222 18.38 -16.33 -0.89
#